data_AF-A0A2G2WC33-F1
#
_entry.id   AF-A0A2G2WC33-F1
#
_cell.length_a   1.000
_cell.length_b   1.000
_cell.length_c   1.000
_cell.angle_alpha   90.00
_cell.angle_beta   90.00
_cell.angle_gamma   90.00
#
_symmetry.space_group_name_H-M   'P 1'
#
loop_
_entity.id
_entity.type
_entity.pdbx_description
1 polymer ?
#
loop_
_entity_poly.entity_id
_entity_poly.type
_entity_poly.pdbx_seq_one_letter_code
_entity_poly.pdbx_strand_id
1 'polypeptide(L)'
;MVSLNLFRPCAPQLHENKVLEALILEEEEPLMDVAWPLVQIVYELLLRFVASPETDPKLAKRYIDHSFVLRILDLFDSGDPREWEYLKTVLYGS
;
A
#
# COMPACT_ATOMS: atom_id res chain seq x y z
N MET A 1 9.70 -11.37 0.31
CA MET A 1 9.43 -10.78 1.63
C MET A 1 8.52 -9.56 1.51
N VAL A 2 8.94 -8.48 0.83
CA VAL A 2 8.14 -7.24 0.66
C VAL A 2 6.79 -7.48 -0.04
N SER A 3 6.80 -8.07 -1.25
CA SER A 3 5.57 -8.33 -2.03
C SER A 3 4.56 -9.26 -1.33
N LEU A 4 5.02 -10.16 -0.46
CA LEU A 4 4.15 -11.08 0.28
C LEU A 4 3.45 -10.40 1.46
N ASN A 5 4.05 -9.35 2.02
CA ASN A 5 3.48 -8.61 3.16
C ASN A 5 2.67 -7.38 2.71
N LEU A 6 3.07 -6.72 1.62
CA LEU A 6 2.29 -5.62 1.01
C LEU A 6 1.02 -6.13 0.34
N PHE A 7 1.15 -7.09 -0.57
CA PHE A 7 0.03 -7.50 -1.41
C PHE A 7 -0.74 -8.68 -0.82
N ARG A 8 -1.06 -8.54 0.45
CA ARG A 8 -2.01 -9.42 1.12
C ARG A 8 -3.40 -9.20 0.51
N PRO A 9 -4.23 -10.24 0.35
CA PRO A 9 -5.64 -9.99 0.11
C PRO A 9 -6.08 -9.13 1.29
N CYS A 10 -6.49 -7.89 0.99
CA CYS A 10 -7.23 -7.08 1.95
C CYS A 10 -8.22 -8.05 2.58
N ALA A 11 -8.19 -8.20 3.91
CA ALA A 11 -9.12 -9.10 4.58
C ALA A 11 -10.51 -8.83 3.99
N PRO A 12 -11.37 -9.85 3.79
CA PRO A 12 -12.69 -9.67 3.18
C PRO A 12 -13.57 -8.83 4.13
N GLN A 13 -13.24 -7.56 4.27
CA GLN A 13 -13.94 -6.57 5.02
C GLN A 13 -14.46 -5.62 3.94
N LEU A 14 -15.78 -5.63 3.77
CA LEU A 14 -16.57 -4.50 3.30
C LEU A 14 -16.77 -4.24 1.79
N HIS A 15 -16.19 -4.97 0.84
CA HIS A 15 -16.64 -4.75 -0.55
C HIS A 15 -18.05 -5.29 -0.83
N GLU A 16 -18.49 -6.34 -0.13
CA GLU A 16 -19.83 -6.92 -0.33
C GLU A 16 -20.95 -6.05 0.28
N ASN A 17 -20.62 -5.05 1.10
CA ASN A 17 -21.59 -4.11 1.69
C ASN A 17 -21.63 -2.73 1.00
N LYS A 18 -20.80 -2.46 -0.02
CA LYS A 18 -20.76 -1.14 -0.68
C LYS A 18 -22.10 -0.69 -1.29
N VAL A 19 -23.00 -1.60 -1.64
CA VAL A 19 -24.34 -1.25 -2.15
C VAL A 19 -25.29 -0.82 -1.03
N LEU A 20 -25.11 -1.35 0.19
CA LEU A 20 -25.97 -1.05 1.33
C LEU A 20 -25.43 0.12 2.18
N GLU A 21 -24.11 0.30 2.23
CA GLU A 21 -23.42 1.35 3.00
C GLU A 21 -23.35 2.71 2.29
N ALA A 22 -23.46 2.76 0.96
CA ALA A 22 -23.53 4.03 0.22
C ALA A 22 -24.77 4.89 0.57
N LEU A 23 -25.76 4.31 1.28
CA LEU A 23 -26.95 5.00 1.76
C LEU A 23 -26.81 5.52 3.20
N ILE A 24 -25.71 5.21 3.91
CA ILE A 24 -25.45 5.62 5.29
C ILE A 24 -24.22 6.55 5.32
N LEU A 25 -24.44 7.78 4.87
CA LEU A 25 -24.06 9.02 5.56
C LEU A 25 -22.62 9.14 6.12
N GLU A 26 -21.77 9.82 5.34
CA GLU A 26 -20.90 10.96 5.71
C GLU A 26 -19.91 10.92 6.91
N GLU A 27 -19.74 9.83 7.64
CA GLU A 27 -18.61 9.67 8.58
C GLU A 27 -17.99 8.28 8.42
N GLU A 28 -17.21 8.10 7.36
CA GLU A 28 -16.37 6.91 7.21
C GLU A 28 -15.23 7.02 8.25
N GLU A 29 -15.43 6.43 9.43
CA GLU A 29 -14.35 6.22 10.39
C GLU A 29 -13.17 5.61 9.63
N PRO A 30 -11.97 6.21 9.68
CA PRO A 30 -10.84 5.74 8.89
C PRO A 30 -10.61 4.28 9.23
N LEU A 31 -10.71 3.40 8.22
CA LEU A 31 -10.50 1.97 8.36
C LEU A 31 -9.02 1.76 8.71
N MET A 32 -8.74 1.73 10.01
CA MET A 32 -7.38 1.55 10.52
C MET A 32 -7.04 0.07 10.55
N ASP A 33 -6.03 -0.31 9.78
CA ASP A 33 -5.58 -1.69 9.78
C ASP A 33 -4.92 -2.05 11.12
N VAL A 34 -5.42 -3.10 11.78
CA VAL A 34 -4.91 -3.58 13.08
C VAL A 34 -3.49 -4.15 12.98
N ALA A 35 -3.09 -4.63 11.79
CA ALA A 35 -1.75 -5.11 11.50
C ALA A 35 -0.82 -4.00 10.99
N TRP A 36 -1.25 -2.72 11.07
CA TRP A 36 -0.46 -1.57 10.64
C TRP A 36 0.98 -1.54 11.17
N PRO A 37 1.27 -1.82 12.45
CA PRO A 37 2.66 -1.80 12.94
C PRO A 37 3.60 -2.76 12.19
N LEU A 38 3.09 -3.87 11.68
CA LEU A 38 3.88 -4.82 10.88
C LEU A 38 4.04 -4.34 9.43
N VAL A 39 2.99 -3.74 8.88
CA VAL A 39 2.93 -3.25 7.50
C VAL A 39 3.78 -2.01 7.33
N GLN A 40 3.75 -1.11 8.31
CA GLN A 40 4.55 0.10 8.35
C GLN A 40 6.04 -0.23 8.16
N ILE A 41 6.55 -1.28 8.83
CA ILE A 41 7.95 -1.70 8.71
C ILE A 41 8.26 -2.12 7.26
N VAL A 42 7.30 -2.75 6.57
CA VAL A 42 7.46 -3.18 5.18
C VAL A 42 7.48 -1.97 4.23
N TYR A 43 6.62 -0.98 4.47
CA TYR A 43 6.63 0.29 3.73
C TYR A 43 7.90 1.09 3.97
N GLU A 44 8.38 1.19 5.21
CA GLU A 44 9.64 1.85 5.54
C GLU A 44 10.83 1.17 4.86
N LEU A 45 10.86 -0.17 4.84
CA LEU A 45 11.90 -0.92 4.14
C LEU A 45 11.88 -0.64 2.63
N LEU A 46 10.69 -0.63 2.02
CA LEU A 46 10.52 -0.32 0.61
C LEU A 46 10.97 1.12 0.30
N LEU A 47 10.56 2.08 1.12
CA LEU A 47 10.94 3.48 0.95
C LEU A 47 12.45 3.66 1.07
N ARG A 48 13.09 3.07 2.09
CA ARG A 48 14.55 3.11 2.26
C ARG A 48 15.28 2.45 1.09
N PHE A 49 14.73 1.37 0.52
CA PHE A 49 15.30 0.71 -0.63
C PHE A 49 15.25 1.60 -1.90
N VAL A 50 14.10 2.24 -2.16
CA VAL A 50 13.91 3.11 -3.33
C VAL A 50 14.67 4.43 -3.19
N ALA A 51 14.75 4.99 -1.99
CA ALA A 51 15.44 6.27 -1.72
C ALA A 51 16.96 6.13 -1.53
N SER A 52 17.49 4.91 -1.35
CA SER A 52 18.92 4.71 -1.11
C SER A 52 19.74 5.00 -2.39
N PRO A 53 20.75 5.90 -2.32
CA PRO A 53 21.62 6.19 -3.46
C PRO A 53 22.55 5.02 -3.81
N GLU A 54 22.68 4.03 -2.94
CA GLU A 54 23.48 2.82 -3.16
C GLU A 54 22.72 1.76 -3.97
N THR A 55 21.42 1.94 -4.20
CA THR A 55 20.59 0.99 -4.95
C THR A 55 20.87 1.10 -6.45
N ASP A 56 21.44 0.05 -7.05
CA ASP A 56 21.64 -0.01 -8.50
C ASP A 56 20.28 -0.07 -9.23
N PRO A 57 19.91 0.95 -10.04
CA PRO A 57 18.62 0.99 -10.74
C PRO A 57 18.47 -0.16 -11.75
N LYS A 58 19.57 -0.69 -12.31
CA LYS A 58 19.54 -1.82 -13.23
C LYS A 58 19.17 -3.11 -12.51
N LEU A 59 19.57 -3.24 -11.25
CA LEU A 59 19.20 -4.37 -10.40
C LEU A 59 17.77 -4.21 -9.88
N ALA A 60 17.40 -3.01 -9.42
CA ALA A 60 16.06 -2.70 -8.92
C ALA A 60 14.97 -2.96 -9.97
N LYS A 61 15.20 -2.57 -11.23
CA LYS A 61 14.26 -2.82 -12.35
C LYS A 61 13.96 -4.30 -12.59
N ARG A 62 14.84 -5.22 -12.15
CA ARG A 62 14.55 -6.67 -12.27
C ARG A 62 13.54 -7.18 -11.25
N TYR A 63 13.37 -6.46 -10.14
CA TYR A 63 12.49 -6.82 -9.05
C TYR A 63 11.24 -5.92 -8.97
N ILE A 64 11.36 -4.67 -9.42
CA ILE A 64 10.27 -3.70 -9.58
C ILE A 64 9.89 -3.71 -11.06
N ASP A 65 9.05 -4.68 -11.44
CA ASP A 65 8.51 -4.80 -12.79
C ASP A 65 7.15 -4.10 -12.92
N HIS A 66 6.57 -4.12 -14.13
CA HIS A 66 5.26 -3.51 -14.38
C HIS A 66 4.17 -4.11 -13.47
N SER A 67 4.21 -5.42 -13.24
CA SER A 67 3.26 -6.14 -12.38
C SER A 67 3.34 -5.65 -10.93
N PHE A 68 4.55 -5.41 -10.41
CA PHE A 68 4.76 -4.87 -9.08
C PHE A 68 4.16 -3.47 -8.93
N VAL A 69 4.33 -2.61 -9.95
CA VAL A 69 3.75 -1.26 -9.94
C VAL A 69 2.23 -1.32 -9.97
N LEU A 70 1.62 -2.17 -10.80
CA LEU A 70 0.17 -2.34 -10.82
C LEU A 70 -0.38 -2.76 -9.45
N ARG A 71 0.28 -3.71 -8.78
CA ARG A 71 -0.14 -4.12 -7.44
C ARG A 71 0.05 -3.04 -6.37
N ILE A 72 0.99 -2.12 -6.54
CA ILE A 72 1.09 -0.92 -5.67
C ILE A 72 -0.08 0.03 -5.94
N LEU A 73 -0.49 0.19 -7.20
CA LEU A 73 -1.64 1.02 -7.55
C LEU A 73 -2.94 0.46 -6.97
N ASP A 74 -3.11 -0.86 -6.96
CA ASP A 74 -4.28 -1.51 -6.32
C ASP A 74 -4.37 -1.21 -4.82
N LEU A 75 -3.26 -0.90 -4.14
CA LEU A 75 -3.25 -0.55 -2.72
C LEU A 75 -3.75 0.89 -2.45
N PHE A 76 -3.86 1.74 -3.48
CA PHE A 76 -4.46 3.08 -3.31
C PHE A 76 -5.96 3.03 -3.02
N ASP A 77 -6.61 1.90 -3.29
CA ASP A 77 -8.01 1.67 -2.92
C ASP A 77 -8.17 1.30 -1.44
N SER A 78 -7.09 1.29 -0.63
CA SER A 78 -7.19 1.08 0.80
C SER A 78 -7.81 2.30 1.50
N GLY A 79 -8.71 2.04 2.46
CA GLY A 79 -9.35 3.09 3.27
C GLY A 79 -8.45 3.68 4.37
N ASP A 80 -7.18 3.25 4.46
CA ASP A 80 -6.25 3.68 5.51
C ASP A 80 -5.43 4.90 5.03
N PRO A 81 -5.63 6.09 5.62
CA PRO A 81 -4.91 7.30 5.20
C PRO A 81 -3.39 7.20 5.41
N ARG A 82 -2.93 6.35 6.33
CA ARG A 82 -1.50 6.16 6.60
C ARG A 82 -0.83 5.41 5.45
N GLU A 83 -1.50 4.38 4.95
CA GLU A 83 -1.03 3.60 3.80
C GLU A 83 -0.88 4.46 2.56
N TRP A 84 -1.87 5.33 2.34
CA TRP A 84 -1.87 6.27 1.23
C TRP A 84 -0.66 7.22 1.23
N GLU A 85 -0.26 7.74 2.40
CA GLU A 85 0.90 8.62 2.53
C GLU A 85 2.22 7.92 2.18
N TYR A 86 2.39 6.66 2.61
CA TYR A 86 3.56 5.85 2.25
C TYR A 86 3.59 5.54 0.75
N LEU A 87 2.46 5.12 0.17
CA LEU A 87 2.36 4.82 -1.26
C LEU A 87 2.69 6.04 -2.13
N LYS A 88 2.19 7.21 -1.74
CA LYS A 88 2.51 8.49 -2.39
C LYS A 88 4.01 8.76 -2.34
N THR A 89 4.63 8.61 -1.18
CA THR A 89 6.08 8.85 -1.02
C THR A 89 6.91 7.88 -1.86
N VAL A 90 6.51 6.61 -1.95
CA VAL A 90 7.19 5.59 -2.77
C VAL A 90 7.10 5.90 -4.28
N LEU A 91 5.95 6.39 -4.77
CA LEU A 91 5.77 6.69 -6.19
C LEU A 91 6.38 8.02 -6.65
N TYR A 92 6.22 9.08 -5.86
CA TYR A 92 6.67 10.42 -6.25
C TYR A 92 8.13 10.69 -5.86
N GLY A 93 8.70 9.87 -4.98
CA GLY A 93 9.97 10.18 -4.33
C GLY A 93 9.80 11.30 -3.30
N SER A 94 10.74 11.37 -2.35
CA SER A 94 10.85 12.49 -1.41
C SER A 94 11.24 13.78 -2.11
#